data_AF-A0ABD6EMR9-F1
#
_entry.id   AF-A0ABD6EMR9-F1
#
_cell.length_a   1.000
_cell.length_b   1.000
_cell.length_c   1.000
_cell.angle_alpha   90.00
_cell.angle_beta   90.00
_cell.angle_gamma   90.00
#
_symmetry.space_group_name_H-M   'P 1'
#
loop_
_entity.id
_entity.type
_entity.pdbx_description
1 polymer ?
#
loop_
_entity_poly.entity_id
_entity_poly.type
_entity_poly.pdbx_seq_one_letter_code
_entity_poly.pdbx_strand_id
1 'polypeptide(L)'
;MAAISRTVWTKLYKDLHRTACQFPQYEYREFFKRRIRELFKDTITKKTQTPQQFYKECQELLVVLDRQSTLSKKFHYTKLVVEK
;
A
#
# COMPACT_ATOMS: atom_id res chain seq x y z
N MET A 1 4.81 -3.51 26.84
CA MET A 1 4.39 -3.75 25.44
C MET A 1 5.39 -3.06 24.52
N ALA A 2 6.12 -3.79 23.68
CA ALA A 2 7.26 -3.23 22.93
C ALA A 2 6.79 -2.25 21.83
N ALA A 3 7.47 -1.10 21.73
CA ALA A 3 7.26 -0.14 20.66
C ALA A 3 7.75 -0.73 19.33
N ILE A 4 6.96 -0.58 18.26
CA ILE A 4 7.35 -1.02 16.92
C ILE A 4 8.53 -0.14 16.45
N SER A 5 9.62 -0.77 16.02
CA SER A 5 10.82 -0.05 15.59
C SER A 5 10.59 0.74 14.30
N ARG A 6 11.27 1.88 14.15
CA ARG A 6 11.22 2.72 12.94
C ARG A 6 11.62 1.95 11.67
N THR A 7 12.54 1.00 11.80
CA THR A 7 12.99 0.14 10.71
C THR A 7 11.86 -0.73 10.18
N VAL A 8 11.05 -1.30 11.08
CA VAL A 8 9.90 -2.13 10.71
C VAL A 8 8.84 -1.31 9.98
N TRP A 9 8.55 -0.10 10.44
CA TRP A 9 7.65 0.82 9.73
C TRP A 9 8.14 1.19 8.33
N THR A 10 9.44 1.50 8.22
CA THR A 10 10.05 1.87 6.94
C THR A 10 10.02 0.71 5.95
N LYS A 11 10.27 -0.52 6.44
CA LYS A 11 10.15 -1.74 5.64
C LYS A 11 8.71 -1.94 5.15
N LEU A 12 7.73 -1.87 6.04
CA LEU A 12 6.32 -2.04 5.69
C LEU A 12 5.85 -1.02 4.65
N TYR A 13 6.22 0.25 4.82
CA TYR A 13 5.90 1.30 3.86
C TYR A 13 6.51 1.02 2.47
N LYS A 14 7.78 0.59 2.43
CA LYS A 14 8.44 0.19 1.18
C LYS A 14 7.77 -1.02 0.54
N ASP A 15 7.40 -2.02 1.33
CA ASP A 15 6.77 -3.23 0.83
C ASP A 15 5.39 -2.92 0.22
N LEU A 16 4.56 -2.11 0.91
CA LEU A 16 3.28 -1.61 0.37
C LEU A 16 3.46 -0.86 -0.95
N HIS A 17 4.43 0.06 -1.01
CA HIS A 17 4.72 0.81 -2.24
C HIS A 17 5.21 -0.10 -3.37
N ARG A 18 6.03 -1.10 -3.07
CA ARG A 18 6.51 -2.07 -4.06
C ARG A 18 5.35 -2.88 -4.62
N THR A 19 4.46 -3.40 -3.78
CA THR A 19 3.29 -4.17 -4.23
C THR A 19 2.34 -3.29 -5.05
N ALA A 20 2.14 -2.03 -4.66
CA ALA A 20 1.36 -1.07 -5.44
C ALA A 20 1.94 -0.81 -6.85
N CYS A 21 3.26 -0.85 -7.02
CA CYS A 21 3.90 -0.71 -8.33
C CYS A 21 3.73 -1.94 -9.23
N GLN A 22 3.41 -3.11 -8.67
CA GLN A 22 3.26 -4.34 -9.45
C GLN A 22 1.92 -4.42 -10.20
N PHE A 23 0.99 -3.48 -9.97
CA PHE A 23 -0.26 -3.46 -10.72
C PHE A 23 -0.03 -3.15 -12.20
N PRO A 24 -0.61 -3.94 -13.12
CA PRO A 24 -0.49 -3.70 -14.54
C PRO A 24 -1.19 -2.42 -15.01
N GLN A 25 -2.32 -2.07 -14.38
CA GLN A 25 -3.13 -0.91 -14.73
C GLN A 25 -2.56 0.37 -14.08
N TYR A 26 -2.41 1.44 -14.87
CA TYR A 26 -1.91 2.73 -14.38
C TYR A 26 -2.75 3.33 -13.26
N GLU A 27 -4.07 3.28 -13.40
CA GLU A 27 -5.02 3.86 -12.44
C GLU A 27 -4.83 3.25 -11.05
N TYR A 28 -4.74 1.93 -10.97
CA TYR A 28 -4.51 1.24 -9.70
C TYR A 28 -3.15 1.57 -9.09
N ARG A 29 -2.08 1.59 -9.90
CA ARG A 29 -0.74 1.96 -9.41
C ARG A 29 -0.75 3.33 -8.74
N GLU A 30 -1.26 4.34 -9.43
CA GLU A 30 -1.23 5.72 -8.92
C GLU A 30 -2.23 5.93 -7.79
N PHE A 31 -3.41 5.31 -7.85
CA PHE A 31 -4.37 5.33 -6.77
C PHE A 31 -3.78 4.76 -5.47
N PHE A 32 -3.20 3.56 -5.51
CA PHE A 32 -2.67 2.92 -4.32
C PHE A 32 -1.43 3.66 -3.78
N LYS A 33 -0.53 4.15 -4.65
CA LYS A 33 0.60 4.99 -4.22
C LYS A 33 0.14 6.23 -3.46
N ARG A 34 -0.86 6.94 -3.99
CA ARG A 34 -1.43 8.13 -3.32
C ARG A 34 -2.11 7.74 -2.02
N ARG A 35 -2.95 6.71 -2.04
CA ARG A 35 -3.73 6.26 -0.88
C ARG A 35 -2.84 5.80 0.28
N ILE A 36 -1.76 5.07 0.00
CA ILE A 36 -0.79 4.65 1.02
C ILE A 36 -0.14 5.88 1.65
N ARG A 37 0.29 6.88 0.85
CA ARG A 37 0.88 8.11 1.39
C ARG A 37 -0.11 8.88 2.27
N GLU A 38 -1.34 9.03 1.82
CA GLU A 38 -2.41 9.72 2.57
C GLU A 38 -2.71 9.00 3.89
N LEU A 39 -2.85 7.68 3.87
CA LEU A 39 -3.12 6.87 5.05
C LEU A 39 -2.05 7.08 6.15
N PHE A 40 -0.77 7.07 5.77
CA PHE A 40 0.33 7.32 6.71
C PHE A 40 0.36 8.78 7.19
N LYS A 41 0.05 9.75 6.33
CA LYS A 41 -0.02 11.17 6.73
C LYS A 41 -1.16 11.43 7.71
N ASP A 42 -2.33 10.84 7.44
CA ASP A 42 -3.53 11.00 8.24
C ASP A 42 -3.37 10.37 9.62
N THR A 43 -2.77 9.18 9.71
CA THR A 43 -2.52 8.52 11.00
C THR A 43 -1.57 9.32 11.89
N ILE A 44 -0.51 9.91 11.31
CA ILE A 44 0.41 10.80 12.03
C ILE A 44 -0.30 12.07 12.51
N THR A 45 -1.13 12.67 11.65
CA THR A 45 -1.77 13.97 11.91
C THR A 45 -2.92 13.85 12.92
N LYS A 46 -3.80 12.88 12.71
CA LYS A 46 -5.04 12.71 13.48
C LYS A 46 -4.86 11.89 14.75
N LYS A 47 -3.76 11.11 14.87
CA LYS A 47 -3.48 10.19 15.99
C LYS A 47 -4.68 9.31 16.39
N THR A 48 -5.48 8.92 15.39
CA THR A 48 -6.81 8.32 15.62
C THR A 48 -6.73 6.91 16.20
N GLN A 49 -5.63 6.20 15.97
CA GLN A 49 -5.48 4.80 16.35
C GLN A 49 -4.13 4.49 16.97
N THR A 50 -4.07 3.40 17.76
CA THR A 50 -2.81 2.96 18.35
C THR A 50 -1.85 2.46 17.26
N PRO A 51 -0.52 2.67 17.41
CA PRO A 51 0.46 2.21 16.41
C PRO A 51 0.36 0.72 16.10
N GLN A 52 -0.03 -0.10 17.08
CA GLN A 52 -0.18 -1.55 16.94
C GLN A 52 -1.39 -1.93 16.08
N GLN A 53 -2.54 -1.27 16.28
CA GLN A 53 -3.72 -1.48 15.44
C GLN A 53 -3.40 -1.09 13.99
N PHE A 54 -2.79 0.08 13.80
CA PHE A 54 -2.43 0.55 12.47
C PHE A 54 -1.45 -0.37 11.75
N TYR A 55 -0.49 -0.93 12.51
CA TYR A 55 0.48 -1.87 11.96
C TYR A 55 -0.20 -3.15 11.47
N LYS A 56 -1.15 -3.69 12.25
CA LYS A 56 -1.93 -4.86 11.88
C LYS A 56 -2.79 -4.59 10.63
N GLU A 57 -3.47 -3.45 10.59
CA GLU A 57 -4.25 -3.01 9.42
C GLU A 57 -3.37 -2.94 8.16
N CYS A 58 -2.17 -2.37 8.27
CA CYS A 58 -1.24 -2.29 7.16
C CYS A 58 -0.72 -3.66 6.71
N GLN A 59 -0.52 -4.60 7.63
CA GLN A 59 -0.15 -5.98 7.29
C GLN A 59 -1.28 -6.70 6.53
N GLU A 60 -2.52 -6.57 6.99
CA GLU A 60 -3.69 -7.12 6.31
C GLU A 60 -3.85 -6.50 4.92
N LEU A 61 -3.70 -5.18 4.81
CA LEU A 61 -3.76 -4.47 3.54
C LEU A 61 -2.64 -4.90 2.58
N LEU A 62 -1.44 -5.20 3.07
CA LEU A 62 -0.35 -5.74 2.25
C LEU A 62 -0.73 -7.09 1.63
N VAL A 63 -1.31 -8.00 2.42
CA VAL A 63 -1.77 -9.31 1.94
C VAL A 63 -2.87 -9.15 0.90
N VAL A 64 -3.81 -8.23 1.12
CA VAL A 64 -4.88 -7.93 0.15
C VAL A 64 -4.30 -7.38 -1.15
N LEU A 65 -3.41 -6.38 -1.08
CA LEU A 65 -2.80 -5.79 -2.26
C LEU A 65 -2.01 -6.81 -3.08
N ASP A 66 -1.30 -7.72 -2.43
CA ASP A 66 -0.50 -8.75 -3.10
C ASP A 66 -1.40 -9.74 -3.88
N ARG A 67 -2.49 -10.18 -3.26
CA ARG A 67 -3.51 -11.00 -3.92
C ARG A 67 -4.15 -10.28 -5.10
N GLN A 68 -4.52 -9.02 -4.93
CA GLN A 68 -5.14 -8.21 -5.98
C GLN A 68 -4.17 -7.96 -7.12
N SER A 69 -2.89 -7.65 -6.84
CA SER A 69 -1.88 -7.48 -7.88
C SER A 69 -1.70 -8.76 -8.70
N THR A 70 -1.63 -9.91 -8.02
CA THR A 70 -1.51 -11.22 -8.68
C THR A 70 -2.74 -11.53 -9.53
N LEU A 71 -3.94 -11.22 -9.04
CA LEU A 71 -5.19 -11.40 -9.76
C LEU A 71 -5.27 -10.49 -11.00
N SER A 72 -4.96 -9.20 -10.84
CA SER A 72 -5.00 -8.21 -11.93
C SER A 72 -4.04 -8.55 -13.07
N LYS A 73 -2.92 -9.21 -12.80
CA LYS A 73 -1.98 -9.70 -13.83
C LYS A 73 -2.54 -10.85 -14.67
N LYS A 74 -3.53 -11.60 -14.18
CA LYS A 74 -4.14 -12.72 -14.92
C LYS A 74 -5.16 -12.26 -15.96
N PHE A 75 -5.72 -11.07 -15.79
CA PHE A 75 -6.68 -10.50 -16.72
C PHE A 75 -5.97 -9.66 -17.78
N HIS A 76 -6.46 -9.73 -19.02
CA HIS A 76 -5.99 -8.84 -20.06
C HIS A 76 -6.32 -7.39 -19.71
N TYR A 77 -5.39 -6.50 -19.99
CA TYR A 77 -5.58 -5.06 -19.87
C TYR A 77 -4.91 -4.36 -21.04
N THR A 78 -5.46 -3.23 -21.44
CA THR A 78 -4.87 -2.34 -22.43
C THR A 78 -4.24 -1.15 -21.71
N LYS A 79 -3.09 -0.70 -22.20
CA LYS A 79 -2.46 0.51 -21.68
C LYS A 79 -3.30 1.72 -22.07
N LEU A 80 -3.43 2.67 -21.16
CA LEU A 80 -4.06 3.95 -21.46
C LEU A 80 -3.16 4.80 -22.37
N VAL A 81 -3.75 5.74 -23.11
CA VAL A 81 -3.03 6.69 -24.00
C VAL A 81 -1.99 7.52 -23.22
N VAL A 82 -2.23 7.73 -21.92
CA VAL A 82 -1.34 8.49 -21.03
C VAL A 82 -0.15 7.68 -20.51
N GLU A 83 -0.16 6.35 -20.69
CA GLU A 83 0.95 5.48 -20.31
C GLU A 83 2.05 5.60 -21.38
N LYS A 84 3.17 6.19 -20.99
CA LYS A 84 4.37 6.25 -21.83
C LYS A 84 5.02 4.87 -22.01
#